data_AF-A0A355WDA5-F1
#
_entry.id   AF-A0A355WDA5-F1
#
_cell.length_a   1.000
_cell.length_b   1.000
_cell.length_c   1.000
_cell.angle_alpha   90.00
_cell.angle_beta   90.00
_cell.angle_gamma   90.00
#
_symmetry.space_group_name_H-M   'P 1'
#
loop_
_entity.id
_entity.type
_entity.pdbx_description
1 polymer ?
#
loop_
_entity_poly.entity_id
_entity_poly.type
_entity_poly.pdbx_seq_one_letter_code
_entity_poly.pdbx_strand_id
1 'polypeptide(L)'
;MILANNDTGMHCIQPDYSAFLILPPGNNLGVQVFEKGKDKAELITSGITLEYEVNDNTSSADKVNFWEYAKDYGYDIAPNVGITGNKLKGVLKLSSDKKYFEVTAIPVVPYNDGQKQVNPYQTVKITVKDSSSGKVLAVQDKVVLPVSDEMMCSNCHGTQDTDKNILMAHDGSNGTKLYTDLTQGKRHRCNECHSDNVLNAPGKDGLPALSQAIHGFHSSRMGMSKLANQCYNCHPGEVTKCNRGVMAANGITCADSKCHGSMENVSQTILNGRRPWLDEPDCGACHGADYAVNIGMLYRSSYLVNGPDDMNGEIKCISCHNSAHSEWPSTLPLDNVIPVQLYGRPDFIRKCSACHEGTGKLHGAGR
;
A
#
# COMPACT_ATOMS: atom_id res chain seq x y z
N MET A 1 22.27 5.18 7.07
CA MET A 1 21.55 4.35 6.09
C MET A 1 20.07 4.60 6.24
N ILE A 2 19.31 4.68 5.15
CA ILE A 2 17.87 4.90 5.18
C ILE A 2 17.23 3.70 4.49
N LEU A 3 16.37 2.98 5.20
CA LEU A 3 15.53 1.91 4.65
C LEU A 3 14.10 2.44 4.63
N ALA A 4 13.51 2.50 3.45
CA ALA A 4 12.22 3.13 3.25
C ALA A 4 11.36 2.32 2.29
N ASN A 5 10.05 2.29 2.55
CA ASN A 5 9.08 1.51 1.82
C ASN A 5 7.69 2.12 1.97
N ASN A 6 6.83 1.85 1.00
CA ASN A 6 5.39 1.98 1.20
C ASN A 6 4.85 0.73 1.91
N ASP A 7 3.63 0.72 2.39
CA ASP A 7 3.15 -0.32 3.30
C ASP A 7 2.56 -1.57 2.63
N THR A 8 2.05 -1.46 1.40
CA THR A 8 1.25 -2.52 0.72
C THR A 8 1.70 -2.88 -0.69
N GLY A 9 2.71 -2.19 -1.23
CA GLY A 9 3.25 -2.38 -2.59
C GLY A 9 2.60 -1.50 -3.66
N MET A 10 1.36 -1.06 -3.43
CA MET A 10 0.62 -0.12 -4.27
C MET A 10 -0.66 0.35 -3.57
N HIS A 11 -0.85 1.66 -3.45
CA HIS A 11 -2.13 2.21 -3.00
C HIS A 11 -3.11 2.25 -4.18
N CYS A 12 -4.32 1.74 -3.97
CA CYS A 12 -5.37 1.73 -4.99
C CYS A 12 -6.28 2.94 -4.81
N ILE A 13 -6.60 3.60 -5.90
CA ILE A 13 -7.58 4.69 -5.95
C ILE A 13 -8.58 4.39 -7.07
N GLN A 14 -9.70 5.10 -7.08
CA GLN A 14 -10.62 5.07 -8.22
C GLN A 14 -10.30 6.22 -9.21
N PRO A 15 -10.58 6.04 -10.51
CA PRO A 15 -10.26 7.04 -11.53
C PRO A 15 -11.18 8.27 -11.51
N ASP A 16 -12.39 8.15 -10.97
CA ASP A 16 -13.38 9.23 -10.90
C ASP A 16 -14.10 9.23 -9.54
N TYR A 17 -14.42 10.42 -9.04
CA TYR A 17 -15.06 10.63 -7.73
C TYR A 17 -16.42 11.31 -7.83
N SER A 18 -16.99 11.45 -9.02
CA SER A 18 -18.24 12.20 -9.26
C SER A 18 -19.50 11.44 -8.87
N ALA A 19 -19.42 10.13 -8.60
CA ALA A 19 -20.59 9.29 -8.31
C ALA A 19 -20.60 8.70 -6.89
N PHE A 20 -19.51 8.08 -6.48
CA PHE A 20 -19.33 7.44 -5.17
C PHE A 20 -17.86 7.43 -4.78
N LEU A 21 -17.54 6.99 -3.55
CA LEU A 21 -16.18 6.78 -3.07
C LEU A 21 -15.96 5.35 -2.53
N ILE A 22 -14.98 4.65 -3.09
CA ILE A 22 -14.41 3.40 -2.54
C ILE A 22 -13.16 3.71 -1.70
N LEU A 23 -12.11 4.25 -2.33
CA LEU A 23 -10.85 4.61 -1.67
C LEU A 23 -10.38 6.00 -2.11
N PRO A 24 -9.98 6.88 -1.18
CA PRO A 24 -9.44 8.19 -1.50
C PRO A 24 -7.98 8.10 -1.96
N PRO A 25 -7.45 9.15 -2.62
CA PRO A 25 -6.03 9.29 -2.89
C PRO A 25 -5.19 9.21 -1.62
N GLY A 26 -4.08 8.48 -1.70
CA GLY A 26 -3.23 8.21 -0.55
C GLY A 26 -2.02 7.36 -0.92
N ASN A 27 -1.02 7.38 -0.04
CA ASN A 27 -0.02 6.36 0.10
C ASN A 27 0.66 6.55 1.47
N ASN A 28 1.10 5.47 2.10
CA ASN A 28 1.81 5.51 3.37
C ASN A 28 3.30 5.26 3.12
N LEU A 29 4.18 6.00 3.79
CA LEU A 29 5.63 5.84 3.71
C LEU A 29 6.16 5.55 5.11
N GLY A 30 6.87 4.43 5.27
CA GLY A 30 7.61 4.06 6.46
C GLY A 30 9.12 4.13 6.23
N VAL A 31 9.87 4.58 7.25
CA VAL A 31 11.32 4.79 7.18
C VAL A 31 12.01 4.36 8.47
N GLN A 32 13.04 3.51 8.35
CA GLN A 32 14.00 3.24 9.42
C GLN A 32 15.37 3.84 9.07
N VAL A 33 15.99 4.50 10.03
CA VAL A 33 17.32 5.11 9.87
C VAL A 33 18.30 4.37 10.75
N PHE A 34 19.38 3.88 10.15
CA PHE A 34 20.44 3.20 10.87
C PHE A 34 21.75 3.98 10.74
N GLU A 35 22.41 4.26 11.85
CA GLU A 35 23.82 4.68 11.82
C GLU A 35 24.68 3.46 11.46
N LYS A 36 25.51 3.61 10.41
CA LYS A 36 26.47 2.57 10.05
C LYS A 36 27.71 2.75 10.93
N GLY A 37 28.02 1.77 11.76
CA GLY A 37 29.27 1.69 12.48
C GLY A 37 30.12 0.51 11.97
N LYS A 38 31.40 0.50 12.34
CA LYS A 38 32.29 -0.62 12.02
C LYS A 38 31.87 -1.87 12.79
N ASP A 39 31.69 -1.75 14.10
CA ASP A 39 31.44 -2.88 15.01
C ASP A 39 29.95 -3.13 15.29
N LYS A 40 29.12 -2.07 15.25
CA LYS A 40 27.67 -2.15 15.47
C LYS A 40 26.92 -1.20 14.54
N ALA A 41 25.65 -1.49 14.29
CA ALA A 41 24.70 -0.53 13.71
C ALA A 41 23.66 -0.15 14.76
N GLU A 42 23.20 1.09 14.72
CA GLU A 42 22.23 1.60 15.70
C GLU A 42 21.01 2.17 14.99
N LEU A 43 19.82 1.79 15.47
CA LEU A 43 18.56 2.37 15.01
C LEU A 43 18.43 3.80 15.59
N ILE A 44 18.34 4.79 14.72
CA ILE A 44 18.28 6.21 15.11
C ILE A 44 16.84 6.69 15.03
N THR A 45 16.30 7.09 16.18
CA THR A 45 14.91 7.58 16.32
C THR A 45 14.81 8.92 17.05
N SER A 46 15.94 9.51 17.43
CA SER A 46 16.02 10.78 18.14
C SER A 46 17.16 11.63 17.61
N GLY A 47 17.11 12.95 17.86
CA GLY A 47 18.13 13.90 17.39
C GLY A 47 18.12 14.14 15.88
N ILE A 48 17.16 13.55 15.14
CA ILE A 48 17.02 13.68 13.70
C ILE A 48 15.61 14.12 13.30
N THR A 49 15.53 14.86 12.21
CA THR A 49 14.29 15.22 11.50
C THR A 49 14.33 14.60 10.12
N LEU A 50 13.26 13.92 9.72
CA LEU A 50 13.13 13.35 8.39
C LEU A 50 12.13 14.15 7.57
N GLU A 51 12.59 14.69 6.45
CA GLU A 51 11.75 15.34 5.45
C GLU A 51 11.53 14.41 4.26
N TYR A 52 10.33 14.45 3.67
CA TYR A 52 10.03 13.80 2.40
C TYR A 52 9.54 14.80 1.36
N GLU A 53 9.80 14.51 0.09
CA GLU A 53 9.33 15.25 -1.07
C GLU A 53 9.08 14.28 -2.23
N VAL A 54 7.85 14.24 -2.74
CA VAL A 54 7.53 13.47 -3.95
C VAL A 54 8.23 14.11 -5.15
N ASN A 55 8.94 13.29 -5.92
CA ASN A 55 9.70 13.74 -7.07
C ASN A 55 8.77 14.07 -8.25
N ASP A 56 9.08 15.14 -8.97
CA ASP A 56 8.40 15.57 -10.20
C ASP A 56 6.87 15.75 -10.04
N ASN A 57 6.43 16.09 -8.82
CA ASN A 57 5.02 16.18 -8.46
C ASN A 57 4.79 17.18 -7.32
N THR A 58 4.16 18.32 -7.62
CA THR A 58 3.90 19.39 -6.64
C THR A 58 2.41 19.59 -6.35
N SER A 59 1.52 19.03 -7.18
CA SER A 59 0.07 19.07 -6.98
C SER A 59 -0.60 17.76 -7.43
N SER A 60 -1.80 17.50 -6.92
CA SER A 60 -2.60 16.33 -7.28
C SER A 60 -4.06 16.69 -7.57
N ALA A 61 -4.56 17.79 -7.00
CA ALA A 61 -5.94 18.24 -7.15
C ALA A 61 -6.29 18.78 -8.55
N ASP A 62 -5.29 19.09 -9.36
CA ASP A 62 -5.43 19.46 -10.77
C ASP A 62 -5.43 18.25 -11.71
N LYS A 63 -5.19 17.03 -11.19
CA LYS A 63 -4.99 15.80 -11.98
C LYS A 63 -6.12 14.78 -11.81
N VAL A 64 -6.81 14.82 -10.67
CA VAL A 64 -8.00 14.00 -10.38
C VAL A 64 -9.05 14.84 -9.64
N ASN A 65 -10.32 14.44 -9.72
CA ASN A 65 -11.45 15.21 -9.19
C ASN A 65 -11.83 14.89 -7.72
N PHE A 66 -11.00 14.16 -6.96
CA PHE A 66 -11.30 13.82 -5.57
C PHE A 66 -11.63 15.05 -4.71
N TRP A 67 -10.81 16.10 -4.78
CA TRP A 67 -10.99 17.30 -3.94
C TRP A 67 -12.22 18.13 -4.30
N GLU A 68 -12.76 17.98 -5.50
CA GLU A 68 -14.05 18.58 -5.88
C GLU A 68 -15.20 17.98 -5.07
N TYR A 69 -15.14 16.67 -4.80
CA TYR A 69 -16.19 15.90 -4.14
C TYR A 69 -15.85 15.49 -2.70
N ALA A 70 -14.66 15.82 -2.19
CA ALA A 70 -14.19 15.39 -0.88
C ALA A 70 -15.17 15.74 0.25
N LYS A 71 -15.79 16.93 0.19
CA LYS A 71 -16.77 17.38 1.17
C LYS A 71 -18.05 16.54 1.16
N ASP A 72 -18.52 16.10 -0.01
CA ASP A 72 -19.67 15.22 -0.14
C ASP A 72 -19.40 13.87 0.54
N TYR A 73 -18.13 13.45 0.54
CA TYR A 73 -17.65 12.26 1.24
C TYR A 73 -17.22 12.53 2.68
N GLY A 74 -17.60 13.66 3.28
CA GLY A 74 -17.33 13.98 4.68
C GLY A 74 -15.87 14.33 5.01
N TYR A 75 -15.05 14.67 4.00
CA TYR A 75 -13.69 15.16 4.19
C TYR A 75 -13.66 16.68 3.99
N ASP A 76 -13.46 17.44 5.07
CA ASP A 76 -13.22 18.88 5.01
C ASP A 76 -11.71 19.15 4.90
N ILE A 77 -11.20 19.01 3.67
CA ILE A 77 -9.77 19.08 3.36
C ILE A 77 -9.51 20.04 2.20
N ALA A 78 -8.43 20.81 2.31
CA ALA A 78 -7.99 21.68 1.22
C ALA A 78 -7.45 20.87 0.02
N PRO A 79 -7.49 21.42 -1.21
CA PRO A 79 -6.81 20.83 -2.35
C PRO A 79 -5.35 20.46 -2.05
N ASN A 80 -4.90 19.30 -2.55
CA ASN A 80 -3.54 18.76 -2.36
C ASN A 80 -3.19 18.35 -0.91
N VAL A 81 -4.19 18.25 -0.03
CA VAL A 81 -4.03 17.69 1.32
C VAL A 81 -4.69 16.32 1.36
N GLY A 82 -3.96 15.33 1.87
CA GLY A 82 -4.47 13.98 2.06
C GLY A 82 -5.40 13.88 3.27
N ILE A 83 -6.14 12.78 3.38
CA ILE A 83 -7.19 12.61 4.41
C ILE A 83 -6.66 12.60 5.85
N THR A 84 -5.33 12.45 6.05
CA THR A 84 -4.68 12.58 7.37
C THR A 84 -3.90 13.89 7.53
N GLY A 85 -4.13 14.89 6.67
CA GLY A 85 -3.53 16.23 6.74
C GLY A 85 -2.16 16.40 6.10
N ASN A 86 -1.58 15.32 5.54
CA ASN A 86 -0.25 15.34 4.93
C ASN A 86 -0.31 15.84 3.47
N LYS A 87 0.83 16.32 2.95
CA LYS A 87 0.97 16.86 1.58
C LYS A 87 1.98 16.03 0.79
N LEU A 88 2.26 16.40 -0.47
CA LEU A 88 3.32 15.78 -1.29
C LEU A 88 4.74 16.04 -0.78
N LYS A 89 4.89 16.94 0.20
CA LYS A 89 6.13 17.12 0.95
C LYS A 89 5.82 17.45 2.40
N GLY A 90 6.71 17.07 3.31
CA GLY A 90 6.49 17.27 4.73
C GLY A 90 7.55 16.61 5.59
N VAL A 91 7.24 16.43 6.87
CA VAL A 91 8.10 15.80 7.87
C VAL A 91 7.44 14.50 8.31
N LEU A 92 8.23 13.42 8.40
CA LEU A 92 7.74 12.15 8.94
C LEU A 92 7.62 12.22 10.46
N LYS A 93 6.61 11.54 11.01
CA LYS A 93 6.37 11.44 12.45
C LYS A 93 6.99 10.15 12.98
N LEU A 94 7.53 10.19 14.19
CA LEU A 94 7.98 8.98 14.86
C LEU A 94 6.76 8.10 15.18
N SER A 95 6.87 6.79 14.90
CA SER A 95 5.84 5.80 15.17
C SER A 95 5.54 5.69 16.67
N SER A 96 4.36 5.15 17.00
CA SER A 96 3.93 4.97 18.40
C SER A 96 4.85 4.05 19.20
N ASP A 97 5.42 3.03 18.56
CA ASP A 97 6.41 2.12 19.16
C ASP A 97 7.85 2.69 19.17
N LYS A 98 8.04 3.89 18.59
CA LYS A 98 9.33 4.60 18.50
C LYS A 98 10.43 3.84 17.77
N LYS A 99 10.07 2.98 16.79
CA LYS A 99 11.02 2.14 16.04
C LYS A 99 11.17 2.52 14.56
N TYR A 100 10.34 3.41 14.06
CA TYR A 100 10.42 3.90 12.69
C TYR A 100 9.73 5.27 12.57
N PHE A 101 9.90 5.93 11.44
CA PHE A 101 9.18 7.15 11.11
C PHE A 101 8.16 6.85 10.02
N GLU A 102 7.02 7.51 10.06
CA GLU A 102 5.94 7.31 9.11
C GLU A 102 5.25 8.61 8.71
N VAL A 103 4.67 8.56 7.52
CA VAL A 103 3.68 9.53 7.07
C VAL A 103 2.58 8.78 6.33
N THR A 104 1.34 9.09 6.66
CA THR A 104 0.17 8.41 6.11
C THR A 104 -0.55 9.27 5.09
N ALA A 105 -1.31 8.62 4.20
CA ALA A 105 -2.17 9.25 3.20
C ALA A 105 -1.51 10.47 2.51
N ILE A 106 -0.26 10.32 2.07
CA ILE A 106 0.34 11.28 1.14
C ILE A 106 -0.59 11.34 -0.08
N PRO A 107 -1.08 12.52 -0.50
CA PRO A 107 -2.11 12.66 -1.53
C PRO A 107 -1.60 12.42 -2.97
N VAL A 108 -0.72 11.44 -3.16
CA VAL A 108 -0.13 11.10 -4.45
C VAL A 108 -1.19 10.47 -5.37
N VAL A 109 -1.09 10.79 -6.65
CA VAL A 109 -1.93 10.28 -7.74
C VAL A 109 -1.02 9.81 -8.89
N PRO A 110 -1.47 8.96 -9.82
CA PRO A 110 -0.59 8.30 -10.79
C PRO A 110 -0.21 9.22 -11.97
N TYR A 111 0.06 10.50 -11.70
CA TYR A 111 0.35 11.53 -12.70
C TYR A 111 1.34 12.57 -12.17
N ASN A 112 2.40 12.83 -12.95
CA ASN A 112 3.37 13.89 -12.69
C ASN A 112 2.83 15.27 -13.10
N ASP A 113 3.50 16.33 -12.64
CA ASP A 113 3.13 17.70 -13.01
C ASP A 113 3.19 17.90 -14.54
N GLY A 114 2.12 18.43 -15.12
CA GLY A 114 2.01 18.70 -16.55
C GLY A 114 2.02 17.45 -17.45
N GLN A 115 1.98 16.24 -16.89
CA GLN A 115 1.96 14.98 -17.64
C GLN A 115 0.54 14.39 -17.67
N LYS A 116 0.14 13.90 -18.84
CA LYS A 116 -1.09 13.11 -19.02
C LYS A 116 -0.83 11.59 -19.02
N GLN A 117 0.43 11.19 -19.14
CA GLN A 117 0.79 9.79 -19.11
C GLN A 117 0.73 9.29 -17.67
N VAL A 118 0.10 8.13 -17.50
CA VAL A 118 0.00 7.45 -16.21
C VAL A 118 1.42 7.05 -15.77
N ASN A 119 1.81 7.49 -14.58
CA ASN A 119 3.00 7.04 -13.88
C ASN A 119 2.59 6.49 -12.51
N PRO A 120 2.36 5.16 -12.41
CA PRO A 120 1.89 4.53 -11.18
C PRO A 120 3.02 4.34 -10.16
N TYR A 121 4.28 4.55 -10.54
CA TYR A 121 5.46 4.36 -9.72
C TYR A 121 6.11 5.71 -9.40
N GLN A 122 5.32 6.64 -8.86
CA GLN A 122 5.83 7.89 -8.31
C GLN A 122 6.95 7.58 -7.32
N THR A 123 7.91 8.49 -7.18
CA THR A 123 9.03 8.30 -6.24
C THR A 123 9.12 9.44 -5.24
N VAL A 124 9.73 9.16 -4.09
CA VAL A 124 9.93 10.11 -3.01
C VAL A 124 11.39 10.18 -2.62
N LYS A 125 11.85 11.40 -2.37
CA LYS A 125 13.15 11.71 -1.79
C LYS A 125 12.98 11.92 -0.29
N ILE A 126 13.83 11.27 0.50
CA ILE A 126 13.88 11.37 1.96
C ILE A 126 15.20 12.02 2.34
N THR A 127 15.13 13.05 3.17
CA THR A 127 16.29 13.77 3.71
C THR A 127 16.30 13.67 5.23
N VAL A 128 17.36 13.07 5.77
CA VAL A 128 17.62 13.01 7.23
C VAL A 128 18.48 14.20 7.60
N LYS A 129 18.03 15.01 8.55
CA LYS A 129 18.77 16.16 9.09
C LYS A 129 19.01 15.98 10.58
N ASP A 130 20.15 16.47 11.05
CA ASP A 130 20.38 16.68 12.48
C ASP A 130 19.41 17.75 12.99
N SER A 131 18.64 17.44 14.05
CA SER A 131 17.60 18.35 14.54
C SER A 131 18.15 19.62 15.19
N SER A 132 19.41 19.62 15.66
CA SER A 132 19.99 20.77 16.36
C SER A 132 20.61 21.80 15.40
N SER A 133 21.29 21.32 14.36
CA SER A 133 22.07 22.13 13.42
C SER A 133 21.40 22.29 12.06
N GLY A 134 20.39 21.46 11.74
CA GLY A 134 19.77 21.40 10.41
C GLY A 134 20.66 20.78 9.33
N LYS A 135 21.84 20.26 9.70
CA LYS A 135 22.79 19.64 8.78
C LYS A 135 22.18 18.39 8.17
N VAL A 136 22.24 18.27 6.83
CA VAL A 136 21.87 17.03 6.14
C VAL A 136 22.87 15.92 6.49
N LEU A 137 22.35 14.82 7.04
CA LEU A 137 23.13 13.66 7.45
C LEU A 137 23.11 12.56 6.38
N ALA A 138 21.96 12.35 5.75
CA ALA A 138 21.78 11.34 4.71
C ALA A 138 20.60 11.71 3.80
N VAL A 139 20.66 11.23 2.56
CA VAL A 139 19.57 11.34 1.58
C VAL A 139 19.35 9.97 0.96
N GLN A 140 18.09 9.56 0.85
CA GLN A 140 17.66 8.44 0.03
C GLN A 140 16.69 8.96 -1.00
N ASP A 141 17.01 8.79 -2.27
CA ASP A 141 16.16 9.20 -3.37
C ASP A 141 15.61 7.97 -4.10
N LYS A 142 14.57 8.19 -4.90
CA LYS A 142 13.90 7.20 -5.75
C LYS A 142 13.28 6.04 -4.98
N VAL A 143 12.77 6.30 -3.77
CA VAL A 143 11.94 5.32 -3.06
C VAL A 143 10.56 5.29 -3.72
N VAL A 144 10.07 4.11 -4.09
CA VAL A 144 8.80 3.98 -4.80
C VAL A 144 7.63 4.25 -3.86
N LEU A 145 6.76 5.19 -4.25
CA LEU A 145 5.50 5.57 -3.60
C LEU A 145 4.34 5.29 -4.57
N PRO A 146 4.00 4.01 -4.80
CA PRO A 146 3.19 3.57 -5.93
C PRO A 146 1.70 3.78 -5.71
N VAL A 147 1.02 4.35 -6.69
CA VAL A 147 -0.42 4.59 -6.66
C VAL A 147 -1.02 4.24 -8.02
N SER A 148 -2.23 3.67 -8.04
CA SER A 148 -2.88 3.30 -9.29
C SER A 148 -4.39 3.52 -9.22
N ASP A 149 -4.92 4.08 -10.30
CA ASP A 149 -6.34 4.20 -10.61
C ASP A 149 -6.83 3.10 -11.57
N GLU A 150 -6.00 2.08 -11.80
CA GLU A 150 -6.32 0.94 -12.67
C GLU A 150 -7.40 0.06 -12.02
N MET A 151 -8.65 0.41 -12.27
CA MET A 151 -9.84 -0.34 -11.90
C MET A 151 -10.77 -0.42 -13.12
N MET A 152 -10.87 -1.61 -13.71
CA MET A 152 -11.51 -1.82 -15.01
C MET A 152 -13.00 -2.18 -14.89
N CYS A 153 -13.74 -1.42 -14.08
CA CYS A 153 -15.19 -1.58 -13.92
C CYS A 153 -15.94 -1.56 -15.26
N SER A 154 -15.44 -0.77 -16.21
CA SER A 154 -16.00 -0.60 -17.54
C SER A 154 -15.98 -1.86 -18.40
N ASN A 155 -15.17 -2.87 -18.05
CA ASN A 155 -15.18 -4.18 -18.70
C ASN A 155 -16.56 -4.86 -18.63
N CYS A 156 -17.37 -4.53 -17.61
CA CYS A 156 -18.70 -5.11 -17.40
C CYS A 156 -19.80 -4.05 -17.22
N HIS A 157 -19.49 -2.90 -16.61
CA HIS A 157 -20.46 -1.83 -16.33
C HIS A 157 -20.59 -0.79 -17.46
N GLY A 158 -20.10 -1.12 -18.66
CA GLY A 158 -20.12 -0.24 -19.83
C GLY A 158 -19.00 0.80 -19.80
N THR A 159 -18.64 1.32 -20.99
CA THR A 159 -17.58 2.34 -21.14
C THR A 159 -18.10 3.78 -21.05
N GLN A 160 -19.42 3.95 -21.05
CA GLN A 160 -20.11 5.21 -20.84
C GLN A 160 -20.87 5.14 -19.53
N ASP A 161 -20.80 6.20 -18.73
CA ASP A 161 -21.52 6.30 -17.46
C ASP A 161 -21.28 5.11 -16.51
N THR A 162 -20.08 4.51 -16.54
CA THR A 162 -19.68 3.31 -15.79
C THR A 162 -20.16 3.37 -14.33
N ASP A 163 -19.87 4.47 -13.64
CA ASP A 163 -20.19 4.61 -12.22
C ASP A 163 -21.69 4.72 -11.96
N LYS A 164 -22.44 5.39 -12.85
CA LYS A 164 -23.91 5.42 -12.77
C LYS A 164 -24.50 4.03 -13.01
N ASN A 165 -23.95 3.28 -13.95
CA ASN A 165 -24.37 1.90 -14.22
C ASN A 165 -24.11 0.98 -13.03
N ILE A 166 -23.00 1.17 -12.31
CA ILE A 166 -22.75 0.50 -11.03
C ILE A 166 -23.85 0.81 -10.02
N LEU A 167 -24.15 2.10 -9.80
CA LEU A 167 -25.19 2.49 -8.84
C LEU A 167 -26.58 1.97 -9.21
N MET A 168 -26.96 2.01 -10.50
CA MET A 168 -28.23 1.45 -10.98
C MET A 168 -28.30 -0.08 -10.77
N ALA A 169 -27.21 -0.79 -11.06
CA ALA A 169 -27.14 -2.24 -10.82
C ALA A 169 -27.22 -2.57 -9.32
N HIS A 170 -26.59 -1.75 -8.47
CA HIS A 170 -26.68 -1.89 -7.03
C HIS A 170 -28.10 -1.63 -6.52
N ASP A 171 -28.75 -0.57 -6.97
CA ASP A 171 -30.14 -0.22 -6.64
C ASP A 171 -31.10 -1.35 -7.05
N GLY A 172 -30.96 -1.89 -8.26
CA GLY A 172 -31.78 -2.99 -8.74
C GLY A 172 -31.59 -4.30 -7.96
N SER A 173 -30.37 -4.58 -7.48
CA SER A 173 -30.04 -5.82 -6.77
C SER A 173 -30.35 -5.76 -5.28
N ASN A 174 -30.22 -4.59 -4.66
CA ASN A 174 -30.28 -4.42 -3.21
C ASN A 174 -31.43 -3.50 -2.73
N GLY A 175 -32.25 -2.97 -3.65
CA GLY A 175 -33.35 -2.07 -3.31
C GLY A 175 -32.91 -0.72 -2.75
N THR A 176 -31.68 -0.30 -3.03
CA THR A 176 -31.17 1.02 -2.65
C THR A 176 -31.65 2.13 -3.59
N LYS A 177 -31.29 3.38 -3.31
CA LYS A 177 -31.61 4.56 -4.12
C LYS A 177 -30.37 5.40 -4.45
N LEU A 178 -29.20 4.78 -4.50
CA LEU A 178 -27.92 5.45 -4.67
C LEU A 178 -27.86 6.25 -5.98
N TYR A 179 -28.40 5.71 -7.07
CA TYR A 179 -28.46 6.44 -8.34
C TYR A 179 -29.42 7.63 -8.27
N THR A 180 -30.57 7.44 -7.61
CA THR A 180 -31.54 8.54 -7.41
C THR A 180 -30.92 9.65 -6.55
N ASP A 181 -30.25 9.29 -5.45
CA ASP A 181 -29.53 10.22 -4.59
C ASP A 181 -28.45 10.98 -5.38
N LEU A 182 -27.69 10.29 -6.25
CA LEU A 182 -26.69 10.93 -7.11
C LEU A 182 -27.30 12.00 -8.02
N THR A 183 -28.46 11.73 -8.64
CA THR A 183 -29.15 12.73 -9.49
C THR A 183 -29.64 13.96 -8.72
N GLN A 184 -29.72 13.86 -7.39
CA GLN A 184 -30.05 14.96 -6.48
C GLN A 184 -28.79 15.61 -5.88
N GLY A 185 -27.60 15.25 -6.37
CA GLY A 185 -26.31 15.76 -5.89
C GLY A 185 -25.81 15.12 -4.59
N LYS A 186 -26.46 14.06 -4.11
CA LYS A 186 -26.06 13.34 -2.90
C LYS A 186 -25.21 12.12 -3.28
N ARG A 187 -23.92 12.22 -2.99
CA ARG A 187 -22.93 11.15 -3.21
C ARG A 187 -22.72 10.35 -1.94
N HIS A 188 -22.35 9.09 -2.11
CA HIS A 188 -22.21 8.13 -1.01
C HIS A 188 -20.83 7.52 -0.99
N ARG A 189 -20.34 7.21 0.21
CA ARG A 189 -19.19 6.32 0.36
C ARG A 189 -19.70 4.90 0.50
N CYS A 190 -19.12 3.94 -0.21
CA CYS A 190 -19.54 2.55 -0.08
C CYS A 190 -19.42 2.07 1.38
N ASN A 191 -18.42 2.61 2.09
CA ASN A 191 -18.12 2.25 3.46
C ASN A 191 -19.00 2.92 4.54
N GLU A 192 -19.96 3.77 4.17
CA GLU A 192 -20.96 4.29 5.11
C GLU A 192 -22.02 3.23 5.45
N CYS A 193 -22.18 2.24 4.58
CA CYS A 193 -23.08 1.10 4.77
C CYS A 193 -22.29 -0.18 5.00
N HIS A 194 -21.25 -0.44 4.20
CA HIS A 194 -20.43 -1.63 4.34
C HIS A 194 -19.21 -1.37 5.22
N SER A 195 -18.93 -2.21 6.22
CA SER A 195 -17.74 -2.00 7.06
C SER A 195 -16.44 -2.08 6.26
N ASP A 196 -15.45 -1.28 6.64
CA ASP A 196 -14.15 -1.24 5.95
C ASP A 196 -13.00 -0.84 6.89
N ASN A 197 -12.08 -1.78 7.11
CA ASN A 197 -10.98 -1.61 8.05
C ASN A 197 -9.89 -0.65 7.54
N VAL A 198 -9.69 -0.50 6.23
CA VAL A 198 -8.62 0.39 5.72
C VAL A 198 -8.94 1.87 5.98
N LEU A 199 -10.22 2.23 6.00
CA LEU A 199 -10.69 3.59 6.35
C LEU A 199 -11.29 3.68 7.76
N ASN A 200 -11.13 2.64 8.58
CA ASN A 200 -11.70 2.55 9.94
C ASN A 200 -13.21 2.88 9.97
N ALA A 201 -13.95 2.39 8.98
CA ALA A 201 -15.37 2.60 8.86
C ALA A 201 -16.14 1.40 9.45
N PRO A 202 -16.95 1.59 10.50
CA PRO A 202 -17.68 0.49 11.13
C PRO A 202 -18.79 -0.08 10.24
N GLY A 203 -19.26 0.67 9.24
CA GLY A 203 -20.42 0.30 8.43
C GLY A 203 -21.73 0.26 9.24
N LYS A 204 -22.73 -0.42 8.69
CA LYS A 204 -24.02 -0.66 9.35
C LYS A 204 -24.16 -2.12 9.74
N ASP A 205 -24.80 -2.36 10.87
CA ASP A 205 -25.09 -3.70 11.36
C ASP A 205 -25.92 -4.51 10.37
N GLY A 206 -25.63 -5.81 10.27
CA GLY A 206 -26.34 -6.74 9.40
C GLY A 206 -25.95 -6.66 7.92
N LEU A 207 -25.09 -5.72 7.52
CA LEU A 207 -24.52 -5.68 6.17
C LEU A 207 -23.14 -6.35 6.11
N PRO A 208 -22.81 -7.02 5.00
CA PRO A 208 -21.47 -7.57 4.80
C PRO A 208 -20.41 -6.46 4.78
N ALA A 209 -19.19 -6.77 5.20
CA ALA A 209 -18.04 -5.88 5.00
C ALA A 209 -17.85 -5.57 3.50
N LEU A 210 -17.30 -4.41 3.15
CA LEU A 210 -17.21 -3.95 1.76
C LEU A 210 -16.45 -4.95 0.88
N SER A 211 -15.33 -5.46 1.42
CA SER A 211 -14.56 -6.51 0.75
C SER A 211 -15.39 -7.78 0.54
N GLN A 212 -16.15 -8.25 1.53
CA GLN A 212 -17.00 -9.43 1.39
C GLN A 212 -18.09 -9.21 0.33
N ALA A 213 -18.75 -8.04 0.36
CA ALA A 213 -19.83 -7.67 -0.54
C ALA A 213 -19.37 -7.67 -2.00
N ILE A 214 -18.25 -7.00 -2.28
CA ILE A 214 -17.68 -6.91 -3.63
C ILE A 214 -17.24 -8.30 -4.11
N HIS A 215 -16.42 -9.02 -3.33
CA HIS A 215 -15.92 -10.32 -3.78
C HIS A 215 -17.04 -11.34 -3.94
N GLY A 216 -17.99 -11.41 -3.00
CA GLY A 216 -19.08 -12.38 -3.03
C GLY A 216 -20.09 -12.13 -4.13
N PHE A 217 -20.40 -10.86 -4.43
CA PHE A 217 -21.28 -10.54 -5.54
C PHE A 217 -20.61 -10.81 -6.90
N HIS A 218 -19.32 -10.53 -7.04
CA HIS A 218 -18.65 -10.65 -8.33
C HIS A 218 -18.13 -12.05 -8.64
N SER A 219 -17.90 -12.92 -7.64
CA SER A 219 -17.28 -14.24 -7.81
C SER A 219 -17.95 -15.09 -8.90
N SER A 220 -19.29 -15.13 -8.93
CA SER A 220 -20.05 -15.92 -9.91
C SER A 220 -20.14 -15.28 -11.30
N ARG A 221 -19.65 -14.05 -11.48
CA ARG A 221 -19.74 -13.26 -12.71
C ARG A 221 -18.40 -13.16 -13.46
N MET A 222 -17.32 -13.62 -12.85
CA MET A 222 -15.97 -13.51 -13.43
C MET A 222 -15.74 -14.39 -14.66
N GLY A 223 -16.65 -15.32 -14.97
CA GLY A 223 -16.65 -16.02 -16.27
C GLY A 223 -16.79 -15.09 -17.49
N MET A 224 -17.27 -13.85 -17.31
CA MET A 224 -17.34 -12.84 -18.37
C MET A 224 -15.99 -12.14 -18.61
N SER A 225 -15.06 -12.19 -17.66
CA SER A 225 -13.74 -11.57 -17.78
C SER A 225 -12.88 -12.29 -18.82
N LYS A 226 -12.16 -11.52 -19.62
CA LYS A 226 -11.17 -12.03 -20.59
C LYS A 226 -9.72 -11.98 -20.07
N LEU A 227 -9.51 -11.45 -18.87
CA LEU A 227 -8.18 -11.36 -18.26
C LEU A 227 -7.73 -12.73 -17.77
N ALA A 228 -6.43 -13.01 -17.93
CA ALA A 228 -5.81 -14.23 -17.42
C ALA A 228 -5.87 -14.28 -15.88
N ASN A 229 -5.63 -13.14 -15.22
CA ASN A 229 -5.88 -12.97 -13.80
C ASN A 229 -7.12 -12.09 -13.60
N GLN A 230 -8.24 -12.71 -13.20
CA GLN A 230 -9.52 -12.04 -13.05
C GLN A 230 -9.53 -11.00 -11.92
N CYS A 231 -8.62 -11.11 -10.94
CA CYS A 231 -8.46 -10.11 -9.87
C CYS A 231 -8.15 -8.72 -10.45
N TYR A 232 -7.49 -8.67 -11.61
CA TYR A 232 -7.09 -7.41 -12.23
C TYR A 232 -8.23 -6.61 -12.87
N ASN A 233 -9.46 -7.15 -12.91
CA ASN A 233 -10.62 -6.32 -13.27
C ASN A 233 -10.89 -5.22 -12.23
N CYS A 234 -10.54 -5.45 -10.97
CA CYS A 234 -10.83 -4.54 -9.86
C CYS A 234 -9.57 -4.04 -9.16
N HIS A 235 -8.49 -4.83 -9.18
CA HIS A 235 -7.21 -4.46 -8.60
C HIS A 235 -6.18 -4.11 -9.67
N PRO A 236 -5.25 -3.19 -9.41
CA PRO A 236 -4.24 -2.82 -10.38
C PRO A 236 -3.33 -3.99 -10.77
N GLY A 237 -3.07 -4.23 -12.07
CA GLY A 237 -2.20 -5.35 -12.44
C GLY A 237 -2.01 -5.69 -13.92
N GLU A 238 -2.90 -5.32 -14.84
CA GLU A 238 -2.65 -5.53 -16.28
C GLU A 238 -1.57 -4.56 -16.78
N VAL A 239 -1.65 -3.30 -16.35
CA VAL A 239 -0.70 -2.23 -16.71
C VAL A 239 0.24 -1.93 -15.56
N THR A 240 -0.29 -1.64 -14.38
CA THR A 240 0.49 -1.10 -13.25
C THR A 240 1.15 -2.15 -12.39
N LYS A 241 0.93 -3.45 -12.66
CA LYS A 241 1.62 -4.60 -12.04
C LYS A 241 1.77 -4.42 -10.52
N CYS A 242 0.66 -4.31 -9.78
CA CYS A 242 0.70 -4.24 -8.31
C CYS A 242 1.57 -5.37 -7.72
N ASN A 243 1.29 -6.62 -8.13
CA ASN A 243 2.13 -7.78 -7.84
C ASN A 243 3.29 -7.90 -8.84
N ARG A 244 4.48 -7.51 -8.38
CA ARG A 244 5.72 -7.42 -9.16
C ARG A 244 6.98 -7.86 -8.40
N GLY A 245 6.84 -8.28 -7.14
CA GLY A 245 7.95 -8.78 -6.31
C GLY A 245 8.53 -10.10 -6.79
N VAL A 246 9.51 -10.62 -6.05
CA VAL A 246 10.16 -11.90 -6.35
C VAL A 246 9.17 -13.07 -6.40
N MET A 247 8.08 -13.04 -5.62
CA MET A 247 7.04 -14.06 -5.67
C MET A 247 6.36 -14.07 -7.04
N ALA A 248 6.01 -12.89 -7.57
CA ALA A 248 5.47 -12.75 -8.93
C ALA A 248 6.47 -13.24 -10.00
N ALA A 249 7.76 -12.93 -9.83
CA ALA A 249 8.81 -13.41 -10.73
C ALA A 249 8.93 -14.95 -10.76
N ASN A 250 8.48 -15.63 -9.71
CA ASN A 250 8.44 -17.08 -9.58
C ASN A 250 7.04 -17.67 -9.84
N GLY A 251 6.15 -16.91 -10.47
CA GLY A 251 4.84 -17.40 -10.91
C GLY A 251 3.75 -17.40 -9.84
N ILE A 252 4.00 -16.84 -8.64
CA ILE A 252 2.96 -16.69 -7.61
C ILE A 252 2.06 -15.51 -7.97
N THR A 253 0.76 -15.78 -7.95
CA THR A 253 -0.31 -14.84 -8.32
C THR A 253 -1.22 -14.55 -7.13
N CYS A 254 -2.11 -13.59 -7.30
CA CYS A 254 -3.15 -13.28 -6.31
C CYS A 254 -4.05 -14.50 -6.02
N ALA A 255 -4.28 -15.35 -7.02
CA ALA A 255 -5.22 -16.47 -6.96
C ALA A 255 -4.65 -17.71 -6.26
N ASP A 256 -3.37 -17.70 -5.88
CA ASP A 256 -2.75 -18.80 -5.16
C ASP A 256 -3.40 -18.99 -3.78
N SER A 257 -3.76 -20.22 -3.46
CA SER A 257 -4.53 -20.56 -2.24
C SER A 257 -3.78 -20.32 -0.93
N LYS A 258 -2.44 -20.22 -0.99
CA LYS A 258 -1.59 -19.85 0.15
C LYS A 258 -1.46 -18.34 0.33
N CYS A 259 -1.95 -17.55 -0.62
CA CYS A 259 -2.05 -16.10 -0.53
C CYS A 259 -3.53 -15.70 -0.33
N HIS A 260 -4.26 -15.36 -1.39
CA HIS A 260 -5.68 -14.97 -1.28
C HIS A 260 -6.65 -16.05 -1.76
N GLY A 261 -6.24 -16.90 -2.70
CA GLY A 261 -7.12 -17.88 -3.36
C GLY A 261 -8.08 -17.25 -4.36
N SER A 262 -9.14 -17.99 -4.73
CA SER A 262 -10.15 -17.49 -5.66
C SER A 262 -10.95 -16.32 -5.08
N MET A 263 -11.64 -15.55 -5.94
CA MET A 263 -12.54 -14.48 -5.51
C MET A 263 -13.61 -14.97 -4.53
N GLU A 264 -14.14 -16.18 -4.75
CA GLU A 264 -15.06 -16.84 -3.83
C GLU A 264 -14.40 -17.16 -2.49
N ASN A 265 -13.16 -17.70 -2.50
CA ASN A 265 -12.41 -17.97 -1.28
C ASN A 265 -12.18 -16.70 -0.44
N VAL A 266 -11.89 -15.57 -1.09
CA VAL A 266 -11.77 -14.27 -0.40
C VAL A 266 -13.07 -13.91 0.31
N SER A 267 -14.22 -13.99 -0.37
CA SER A 267 -15.52 -13.69 0.25
C SER A 267 -15.86 -14.66 1.40
N GLN A 268 -15.70 -15.97 1.18
CA GLN A 268 -16.04 -17.00 2.15
C GLN A 268 -15.16 -16.95 3.40
N THR A 269 -13.85 -16.70 3.25
CA THR A 269 -12.98 -16.55 4.42
C THR A 269 -13.38 -15.35 5.27
N ILE A 270 -13.83 -14.25 4.66
CA ILE A 270 -14.32 -13.07 5.39
C ILE A 270 -15.64 -13.39 6.10
N LEU A 271 -16.58 -14.04 5.41
CA LEU A 271 -17.83 -14.51 6.01
C LEU A 271 -17.57 -15.43 7.22
N ASN A 272 -16.50 -16.22 7.17
CA ASN A 272 -16.09 -17.14 8.24
C ASN A 272 -15.14 -16.51 9.29
N GLY A 273 -15.04 -15.17 9.32
CA GLY A 273 -14.38 -14.44 10.40
C GLY A 273 -13.01 -13.83 10.08
N ARG A 274 -12.46 -14.02 8.87
CA ARG A 274 -11.27 -13.27 8.43
C ARG A 274 -11.61 -11.79 8.34
N ARG A 275 -10.78 -10.92 8.93
CA ARG A 275 -10.97 -9.47 8.90
C ARG A 275 -10.14 -8.87 7.75
N PRO A 276 -10.76 -8.30 6.69
CA PRO A 276 -10.02 -7.64 5.61
C PRO A 276 -9.06 -6.57 6.15
N TRP A 277 -7.87 -6.44 5.55
CA TRP A 277 -6.82 -5.47 5.95
C TRP A 277 -6.22 -5.64 7.36
N LEU A 278 -6.75 -6.56 8.17
CA LEU A 278 -6.27 -6.88 9.53
C LEU A 278 -5.75 -8.32 9.64
N ASP A 279 -6.26 -9.22 8.79
CA ASP A 279 -5.80 -10.60 8.63
C ASP A 279 -5.36 -10.81 7.16
N GLU A 280 -4.05 -10.69 6.93
CA GLU A 280 -3.41 -10.78 5.61
C GLU A 280 -2.58 -12.06 5.47
N PRO A 281 -2.18 -12.46 4.24
CA PRO A 281 -1.35 -13.64 4.04
C PRO A 281 -0.06 -13.59 4.86
N ASP A 282 0.27 -14.73 5.48
CA ASP A 282 1.45 -14.90 6.31
C ASP A 282 2.55 -15.63 5.53
N CYS A 283 3.75 -15.04 5.48
CA CYS A 283 4.92 -15.62 4.85
C CYS A 283 5.24 -17.02 5.40
N GLY A 284 4.94 -17.27 6.68
CA GLY A 284 5.18 -18.55 7.35
C GLY A 284 4.42 -19.72 6.74
N ALA A 285 3.30 -19.47 6.04
CA ALA A 285 2.52 -20.50 5.34
C ALA A 285 3.29 -21.20 4.21
N CYS A 286 4.33 -20.53 3.68
CA CYS A 286 5.21 -21.08 2.63
C CYS A 286 6.66 -21.22 3.10
N HIS A 287 7.17 -20.25 3.86
CA HIS A 287 8.57 -20.16 4.24
C HIS A 287 8.89 -20.86 5.57
N GLY A 288 7.88 -21.23 6.36
CA GLY A 288 8.03 -21.88 7.66
C GLY A 288 7.94 -20.90 8.83
N ALA A 289 7.83 -21.44 10.04
CA ALA A 289 7.55 -20.65 11.26
C ALA A 289 8.58 -19.55 11.54
N ASP A 290 9.84 -19.74 11.15
CA ASP A 290 10.92 -18.76 11.29
C ASP A 290 10.72 -17.48 10.46
N TYR A 291 9.81 -17.52 9.49
CA TYR A 291 9.48 -16.40 8.61
C TYR A 291 8.06 -15.91 8.82
N ALA A 292 7.35 -16.44 9.83
CA ALA A 292 5.99 -16.01 10.12
C ALA A 292 5.97 -14.56 10.61
N VAL A 293 4.87 -13.87 10.32
CA VAL A 293 4.62 -12.53 10.89
C VAL A 293 4.54 -12.63 12.43
N ASN A 294 4.82 -11.53 13.13
CA ASN A 294 4.68 -11.54 14.58
C ASN A 294 3.19 -11.74 14.96
N ILE A 295 2.94 -12.40 16.09
CA ILE A 295 1.58 -12.72 16.55
C ILE A 295 0.73 -11.45 16.63
N GLY A 296 -0.41 -11.45 15.93
CA GLY A 296 -1.35 -10.33 15.91
C GLY A 296 -0.89 -9.12 15.09
N MET A 297 0.21 -9.26 14.33
CA MET A 297 0.76 -8.20 13.48
C MET A 297 0.71 -8.59 12.01
N LEU A 298 0.69 -7.57 11.16
CA LEU A 298 0.80 -7.72 9.71
C LEU A 298 2.27 -7.73 9.29
N TYR A 299 2.56 -8.23 8.09
CA TYR A 299 3.92 -8.26 7.54
C TYR A 299 4.60 -6.87 7.58
N ARG A 300 3.90 -5.83 7.13
CA ARG A 300 4.38 -4.43 7.14
C ARG A 300 4.73 -3.90 8.53
N SER A 301 4.15 -4.49 9.57
CA SER A 301 4.32 -4.06 10.96
C SER A 301 5.21 -4.99 11.76
N SER A 302 5.55 -6.17 11.24
CA SER A 302 6.34 -7.17 11.95
C SER A 302 7.82 -6.82 11.98
N TYR A 303 8.47 -7.29 13.04
CA TYR A 303 9.89 -7.14 13.33
C TYR A 303 10.59 -8.52 13.31
N LEU A 304 11.88 -8.48 13.00
CA LEU A 304 12.77 -9.63 13.12
C LEU A 304 12.76 -10.15 14.57
N VAL A 305 12.63 -11.46 14.77
CA VAL A 305 12.62 -12.09 16.13
C VAL A 305 13.61 -13.25 16.28
N ASN A 306 14.28 -13.61 15.20
CA ASN A 306 15.21 -14.74 15.10
C ASN A 306 16.54 -14.35 14.43
N GLY A 307 16.97 -13.12 14.68
CA GLY A 307 18.35 -12.65 14.46
C GLY A 307 19.17 -12.68 15.75
N PRO A 308 20.41 -12.15 15.71
CA PRO A 308 21.17 -11.80 16.91
C PRO A 308 20.35 -10.93 17.87
N ASP A 309 20.58 -11.09 19.19
CA ASP A 309 19.72 -10.53 20.24
C ASP A 309 19.49 -9.01 20.13
N ASP A 310 20.48 -8.26 19.69
CA ASP A 310 20.44 -6.80 19.54
C ASP A 310 19.64 -6.31 18.31
N MET A 311 19.41 -7.18 17.33
CA MET A 311 18.59 -6.89 16.14
C MET A 311 17.12 -7.24 16.33
N ASN A 312 16.82 -8.13 17.28
CA ASN A 312 15.47 -8.64 17.49
C ASN A 312 14.55 -7.55 18.02
N GLY A 313 13.38 -7.44 17.40
CA GLY A 313 12.39 -6.40 17.66
C GLY A 313 12.74 -5.04 17.04
N GLU A 314 13.94 -4.82 16.49
CA GLU A 314 14.36 -3.49 16.02
C GLU A 314 14.17 -3.28 14.51
N ILE A 315 14.41 -4.31 13.70
CA ILE A 315 14.34 -4.19 12.24
C ILE A 315 13.02 -4.75 11.72
N LYS A 316 12.28 -3.95 10.96
CA LYS A 316 11.01 -4.40 10.35
C LYS A 316 11.29 -5.38 9.22
N CYS A 317 10.41 -6.37 9.05
CA CYS A 317 10.45 -7.32 7.92
C CYS A 317 10.51 -6.56 6.58
N ILE A 318 9.63 -5.58 6.42
CA ILE A 318 9.50 -4.75 5.22
C ILE A 318 10.75 -3.89 4.92
N SER A 319 11.57 -3.56 5.92
CA SER A 319 12.83 -2.86 5.72
C SER A 319 13.89 -3.73 5.05
N CYS A 320 13.84 -5.05 5.26
CA CYS A 320 14.78 -6.00 4.65
C CYS A 320 14.25 -6.64 3.36
N HIS A 321 12.93 -6.76 3.26
CA HIS A 321 12.27 -7.51 2.19
C HIS A 321 11.48 -6.64 1.20
N ASN A 322 11.29 -5.34 1.49
CA ASN A 322 10.41 -4.40 0.78
C ASN A 322 8.91 -4.68 0.96
N SER A 323 8.06 -3.80 0.48
CA SER A 323 6.60 -3.90 0.61
C SER A 323 6.03 -5.18 0.05
N ALA A 324 4.94 -5.65 0.66
CA ALA A 324 4.13 -6.74 0.12
C ALA A 324 3.84 -6.48 -1.37
N HIS A 325 3.80 -7.52 -2.20
CA HIS A 325 3.61 -7.44 -3.66
C HIS A 325 4.77 -6.80 -4.45
N SER A 326 5.80 -6.28 -3.79
CA SER A 326 6.99 -5.66 -4.42
C SER A 326 8.30 -6.11 -3.76
N GLU A 327 8.27 -7.31 -3.17
CA GLU A 327 9.37 -7.88 -2.41
C GLU A 327 10.62 -8.01 -3.29
N TRP A 328 11.79 -7.74 -2.70
CA TRP A 328 13.05 -7.85 -3.43
C TRP A 328 13.43 -9.31 -3.76
N PRO A 329 14.20 -9.56 -4.83
CA PRO A 329 14.36 -8.68 -5.98
C PRO A 329 13.02 -8.52 -6.73
N SER A 330 12.61 -7.28 -6.94
CA SER A 330 11.40 -6.96 -7.69
C SER A 330 11.69 -7.01 -9.19
N THR A 331 10.68 -7.35 -9.98
CA THR A 331 10.72 -7.24 -11.45
C THR A 331 10.77 -5.79 -11.94
N LEU A 332 10.38 -4.82 -11.10
CA LEU A 332 10.53 -3.40 -11.37
C LEU A 332 11.90 -2.90 -10.87
N PRO A 333 12.79 -2.39 -11.75
CA PRO A 333 14.10 -1.90 -11.33
C PRO A 333 14.07 -0.79 -10.28
N LEU A 334 13.04 0.08 -10.29
CA LEU A 334 12.89 1.17 -9.32
C LEU A 334 12.73 0.69 -7.88
N ASP A 335 12.06 -0.45 -7.65
CA ASP A 335 11.94 -0.99 -6.29
C ASP A 335 13.32 -1.42 -5.76
N ASN A 336 14.25 -1.82 -6.63
CA ASN A 336 15.55 -2.38 -6.26
C ASN A 336 16.63 -1.30 -5.98
N VAL A 337 16.30 -0.01 -5.97
CA VAL A 337 17.28 1.08 -5.79
C VAL A 337 18.08 0.92 -4.48
N ILE A 338 17.40 0.69 -3.36
CA ILE A 338 18.05 0.53 -2.05
C ILE A 338 19.03 -0.66 -2.03
N PRO A 339 18.63 -1.91 -2.36
CA PRO A 339 19.56 -3.02 -2.32
C PRO A 339 20.68 -2.91 -3.35
N VAL A 340 20.45 -2.29 -4.52
CA VAL A 340 21.52 -2.01 -5.49
C VAL A 340 22.55 -1.03 -4.92
N GLN A 341 22.13 -0.01 -4.17
CA GLN A 341 23.06 0.90 -3.49
C GLN A 341 23.85 0.22 -2.38
N LEU A 342 23.24 -0.76 -1.68
CA LEU A 342 23.89 -1.48 -0.58
C LEU A 342 24.85 -2.59 -1.05
N TYR A 343 24.47 -3.32 -2.11
CA TYR A 343 25.17 -4.55 -2.52
C TYR A 343 25.68 -4.54 -3.97
N GLY A 344 25.40 -3.48 -4.74
CA GLY A 344 25.71 -3.42 -6.17
C GLY A 344 24.80 -4.29 -7.05
N ARG A 345 23.78 -4.94 -6.47
CA ARG A 345 22.81 -5.79 -7.17
C ARG A 345 21.48 -5.88 -6.41
N PRO A 346 20.36 -6.19 -7.08
CA PRO A 346 19.12 -6.54 -6.41
C PRO A 346 19.29 -7.79 -5.54
N ASP A 347 18.91 -7.70 -4.27
CA ASP A 347 18.84 -8.81 -3.30
C ASP A 347 18.00 -8.36 -2.11
N PHE A 348 17.55 -9.30 -1.29
CA PHE A 348 17.06 -8.99 0.05
C PHE A 348 18.20 -8.49 0.94
N ILE A 349 17.89 -7.69 1.96
CA ILE A 349 18.86 -7.38 3.02
C ILE A 349 18.96 -8.58 3.94
N ARG A 350 19.98 -9.40 3.69
CA ARG A 350 20.18 -10.70 4.39
C ARG A 350 21.58 -10.89 4.97
N LYS A 351 22.41 -9.83 4.97
CA LYS A 351 23.78 -9.85 5.50
C LYS A 351 23.99 -8.70 6.47
N CYS A 352 24.66 -8.98 7.60
CA CYS A 352 25.11 -7.98 8.58
C CYS A 352 25.88 -6.82 7.92
N SER A 353 26.68 -7.18 6.90
CA SER A 353 27.47 -6.25 6.07
C SER A 353 26.67 -5.17 5.33
N ALA A 354 25.34 -5.22 5.31
CA ALA A 354 24.54 -4.08 4.88
C ALA A 354 24.72 -2.86 5.80
N CYS A 355 24.84 -3.11 7.11
CA CYS A 355 24.79 -2.09 8.15
C CYS A 355 26.17 -1.86 8.80
N HIS A 356 26.91 -2.92 9.10
CA HIS A 356 28.21 -2.87 9.80
C HIS A 356 29.11 -4.04 9.38
N GLU A 357 30.41 -3.99 9.69
CA GLU A 357 31.29 -5.13 9.46
C GLU A 357 30.84 -6.30 10.35
N GLY A 358 30.71 -7.49 9.78
CA GLY A 358 30.25 -8.65 10.54
C GLY A 358 29.90 -9.84 9.67
N THR A 359 30.01 -11.03 10.25
CA THR A 359 29.59 -12.30 9.66
C THR A 359 28.48 -12.90 10.52
N GLY A 360 27.37 -13.27 9.89
CA GLY A 360 26.19 -13.80 10.58
C GLY A 360 25.10 -14.15 9.58
N LYS A 361 24.19 -15.03 9.99
CA LYS A 361 22.99 -15.39 9.22
C LYS A 361 21.77 -14.76 9.88
N LEU A 362 20.88 -14.19 9.08
CA LEU A 362 19.56 -13.76 9.52
C LEU A 362 18.59 -14.95 9.45
N HIS A 363 17.66 -15.05 10.41
CA HIS A 363 16.65 -16.11 10.56
C HIS A 363 17.12 -17.51 11.03
N GLY A 364 18.16 -17.61 11.86
CA GLY A 364 18.45 -18.84 12.63
C GLY A 364 18.78 -20.15 11.90
N ALA A 365 18.58 -20.28 10.58
CA ALA A 365 18.74 -21.56 9.88
C ALA A 365 19.86 -21.53 8.83
N GLY A 366 20.81 -22.45 8.99
CA GLY A 366 21.74 -22.81 7.93
C GLY A 366 20.99 -23.31 6.68
N ARG A 367 21.32 -22.72 5.55
CA ARG A 367 21.71 -23.52 4.39
C ARG A 367 23.21 -23.39 4.20
#